data_AF-A0AA41R3D9-F1
#
_entry.id   AF-A0AA41R3D9-F1
#
_cell.length_a   1.000
_cell.length_b   1.000
_cell.length_c   1.000
_cell.angle_alpha   90.00
_cell.angle_beta   90.00
_cell.angle_gamma   90.00
#
_symmetry.space_group_name_H-M   'P 1'
#
loop_
_entity.id
_entity.type
_entity.pdbx_description
1 polymer ?
#
loop_
_entity_poly.entity_id
_entity_poly.type
_entity_poly.pdbx_seq_one_letter_code
_entity_poly.pdbx_strand_id
1 'polypeptide(L)'
;MTEEKVIAIESRGGPLHVMLRNVMRMVPKKDQHDVALQRMLAFRLGIDGESATREYLMRRIRDMIQCRYNGSLYDFLCNTQDSTGTIPANRGTDPPESA
;
A
#
# COMPACT_ATOMS: atom_id res chain seq x y z
N MET A 1 -0.41 10.07 -34.51
CA MET A 1 0.40 9.91 -33.29
C MET A 1 -0.51 9.30 -32.26
N THR A 2 -0.33 8.00 -31.98
CA THR A 2 -1.16 7.25 -31.03
C THR A 2 -0.92 7.81 -29.64
N GLU A 3 -1.91 8.51 -29.08
CA GLU A 3 -1.97 8.79 -27.67
C GLU A 3 -1.98 7.44 -26.94
N GLU A 4 -0.84 7.05 -26.35
CA GLU A 4 -0.80 5.99 -25.35
C GLU A 4 -1.60 6.49 -24.15
N LYS A 5 -2.90 6.27 -24.26
CA LYS A 5 -3.93 6.60 -23.29
C LYS A 5 -3.55 5.83 -22.04
N VAL A 6 -2.89 6.52 -21.10
CA VAL A 6 -2.60 6.05 -19.74
C VAL A 6 -3.80 5.24 -19.29
N ILE A 7 -3.67 3.91 -19.31
CA ILE A 7 -4.82 3.02 -19.18
C ILE A 7 -5.26 3.17 -17.72
N ALA A 8 -6.25 4.02 -17.48
CA ALA A 8 -6.87 4.17 -16.18
C ALA A 8 -7.52 2.83 -15.84
N ILE A 9 -6.81 1.99 -15.11
CA ILE A 9 -7.24 0.65 -14.68
C ILE A 9 -8.58 0.75 -13.93
N GLU A 10 -8.82 1.90 -13.30
CA GLU A 10 -10.05 2.33 -12.63
C GLU A 10 -11.29 2.35 -13.54
N SER A 11 -11.10 2.58 -14.83
CA SER A 11 -12.17 2.72 -15.84
C SER A 11 -12.50 1.42 -16.60
N ARG A 12 -11.72 0.35 -16.39
CA ARG A 12 -12.09 -0.99 -16.88
C ARG A 12 -13.12 -1.60 -15.93
N GLY A 13 -14.41 -1.33 -16.20
CA GLY A 13 -15.49 -2.11 -15.61
C GLY A 13 -15.29 -3.60 -15.94
N GLY A 14 -15.10 -4.44 -14.93
CA GLY A 14 -14.79 -5.85 -15.13
C GLY A 14 -14.31 -6.57 -13.85
N PRO A 15 -13.84 -7.83 -13.97
CA PRO A 15 -13.38 -8.64 -12.84
C PRO A 15 -12.35 -7.94 -11.95
N LEU A 16 -11.47 -7.16 -12.56
CA LEU A 16 -10.44 -6.39 -11.86
C LEU A 16 -11.01 -5.34 -10.89
N HIS A 17 -12.14 -4.71 -11.22
CA HIS A 17 -12.82 -3.77 -10.32
C HIS A 17 -13.40 -4.49 -9.09
N VAL A 18 -13.92 -5.71 -9.27
CA VAL A 18 -14.42 -6.53 -8.15
C VAL A 18 -13.28 -6.97 -7.25
N MET A 19 -12.18 -7.43 -7.84
CA MET A 19 -10.96 -7.80 -7.11
C MET A 19 -10.39 -6.61 -6.33
N LEU A 20 -10.30 -5.43 -6.96
CA LEU A 20 -9.86 -4.21 -6.30
C LEU A 20 -10.78 -3.85 -5.14
N ARG A 21 -12.09 -3.88 -5.32
CA ARG A 21 -13.05 -3.63 -4.24
C ARG A 21 -12.85 -4.60 -3.06
N ASN A 22 -12.57 -5.87 -3.33
CA ASN A 22 -12.31 -6.86 -2.30
C ASN A 22 -11.01 -6.58 -1.54
N VAL A 23 -9.93 -6.25 -2.26
CA VAL A 23 -8.64 -5.90 -1.67
C VAL A 23 -8.74 -4.60 -0.85
N MET A 24 -9.47 -3.59 -1.34
CA MET A 24 -9.67 -2.32 -0.64
C MET A 24 -10.41 -2.48 0.70
N ARG A 25 -11.19 -3.56 0.90
CA ARG A 25 -11.80 -3.86 2.22
C ARG A 25 -10.78 -4.24 3.29
N MET A 26 -9.58 -4.65 2.89
CA MET A 26 -8.49 -4.98 3.81
C MET A 26 -7.66 -3.76 4.20
N VAL A 27 -7.70 -2.71 3.39
CA VAL A 27 -7.01 -1.44 3.64
C VAL A 27 -7.66 -0.73 4.84
N PRO A 28 -6.87 -0.11 5.74
CA PRO A 28 -7.41 0.70 6.83
C PRO A 28 -8.37 1.77 6.33
N LYS A 29 -9.48 2.02 7.04
CA LYS A 29 -10.53 2.96 6.61
C LYS A 29 -10.01 4.35 6.22
N LYS A 30 -8.97 4.84 6.90
CA LYS A 30 -8.35 6.15 6.63
C LYS A 30 -7.74 6.24 5.22
N ASP A 31 -7.27 5.12 4.67
CA ASP A 31 -6.57 5.05 3.39
C ASP A 31 -7.47 4.49 2.25
N GLN A 32 -8.72 4.08 2.55
CA GLN A 32 -9.60 3.44 1.56
C GLN A 32 -9.98 4.34 0.39
N HIS A 33 -9.93 5.66 0.55
CA HIS A 33 -10.26 6.64 -0.48
C HIS A 33 -9.01 7.28 -1.12
N ASP A 34 -7.82 6.81 -0.79
CA ASP A 34 -6.59 7.28 -1.42
C ASP A 34 -6.51 6.76 -2.87
N VAL A 35 -6.59 7.68 -3.82
CA VAL A 35 -6.56 7.39 -5.26
C VAL A 35 -5.20 6.82 -5.69
N ALA A 36 -4.10 7.27 -5.09
CA ALA A 36 -2.77 6.76 -5.40
C ALA A 36 -2.61 5.31 -4.94
N LEU A 37 -3.10 5.00 -3.73
CA LEU A 37 -3.16 3.63 -3.22
C LEU A 37 -4.03 2.72 -4.08
N GLN A 38 -5.23 3.17 -4.45
CA GLN A 38 -6.15 2.42 -5.31
C GLN A 38 -5.52 2.11 -6.67
N ARG A 39 -4.87 3.09 -7.31
CA ARG A 39 -4.15 2.90 -8.58
C ARG A 39 -3.03 1.89 -8.46
N MET A 40 -2.21 2.00 -7.42
CA MET A 40 -1.10 1.08 -7.18
C MET A 40 -1.60 -0.35 -6.96
N LEU A 41 -2.65 -0.54 -6.15
CA LEU A 41 -3.23 -1.86 -5.93
C LEU A 41 -3.91 -2.42 -7.18
N ALA A 42 -4.58 -1.57 -7.97
CA ALA A 42 -5.17 -1.98 -9.25
C ALA A 42 -4.09 -2.45 -10.24
N PHE A 43 -2.96 -1.74 -10.30
CA PHE A 43 -1.81 -2.13 -11.10
C PHE A 43 -1.22 -3.46 -10.63
N ARG A 44 -1.03 -3.63 -9.31
CA ARG A 44 -0.54 -4.87 -8.71
C ARG A 44 -1.46 -6.06 -9.02
N LEU A 45 -2.77 -5.86 -8.91
CA LEU A 45 -3.75 -6.88 -9.26
C LEU A 45 -3.69 -7.29 -10.73
N GLY A 46 -3.41 -6.34 -11.62
CA GLY A 46 -3.27 -6.62 -13.05
C GLY A 46 -2.02 -7.44 -13.41
N ILE A 47 -0.95 -7.32 -12.61
CA ILE A 47 0.33 -7.99 -12.86
C ILE A 47 0.44 -9.30 -12.07
N ASP A 48 0.21 -9.24 -10.76
CA ASP A 48 0.47 -10.34 -9.83
C ASP A 48 -0.79 -11.22 -9.61
N GLY A 49 -1.97 -10.70 -9.92
CA GLY A 49 -3.26 -11.34 -9.62
C GLY A 49 -3.74 -11.14 -8.17
N GLU A 50 -4.96 -11.62 -7.87
CA GLU A 50 -5.64 -11.37 -6.59
C GLU A 50 -4.91 -11.98 -5.40
N SER A 51 -4.58 -13.27 -5.48
CA SER A 51 -4.01 -14.02 -4.35
C SER A 51 -2.69 -13.43 -3.89
N ALA A 52 -1.78 -13.16 -4.84
CA ALA A 52 -0.47 -12.58 -4.55
C ALA A 52 -0.59 -11.14 -4.02
N THR A 53 -1.44 -10.32 -4.62
CA THR A 53 -1.67 -8.94 -4.13
C THR A 53 -2.26 -8.94 -2.72
N ARG A 54 -3.17 -9.87 -2.44
CA ARG A 54 -3.80 -10.03 -1.12
C ARG A 54 -2.78 -10.44 -0.06
N GLU A 55 -1.93 -11.42 -0.35
CA GLU A 55 -0.87 -11.86 0.56
C GLU A 55 0.12 -10.71 0.83
N TYR A 56 0.56 -10.03 -0.22
CA TYR A 56 1.42 -8.85 -0.13
C TYR A 56 0.81 -7.79 0.81
N LEU A 57 -0.46 -7.44 0.59
CA LEU A 57 -1.15 -6.44 1.39
C LEU A 57 -1.28 -6.86 2.86
N MET A 58 -1.62 -8.12 3.15
CA MET A 58 -1.69 -8.60 4.54
C MET A 58 -0.36 -8.45 5.27
N ARG A 59 0.73 -8.84 4.60
CA ARG A 59 2.07 -8.78 5.18
C ARG A 59 2.45 -7.34 5.49
N ARG A 60 2.20 -6.43 4.55
CA ARG A 60 2.52 -5.00 4.72
C ARG A 60 1.68 -4.29 5.77
N ILE A 61 0.39 -4.59 5.85
CA ILE A 61 -0.47 -4.03 6.91
C ILE A 61 0.02 -4.53 8.29
N ARG A 62 0.42 -5.80 8.40
CA ARG A 62 0.99 -6.34 9.64
C ARG A 62 2.29 -5.61 10.01
N ASP A 63 3.21 -5.43 9.06
CA ASP A 63 4.47 -4.72 9.28
C ASP A 63 4.21 -3.27 9.73
N MET A 64 3.28 -2.57 9.05
CA MET A 64 2.90 -1.20 9.38
C MET A 64 2.37 -1.07 10.82
N ILE A 65 1.52 -2.02 11.25
CA ILE A 65 0.99 -2.09 12.62
C ILE A 65 2.11 -2.38 13.63
N GLN A 66 2.98 -3.34 13.34
CA GLN A 66 4.10 -3.71 14.21
C GLN A 66 5.07 -2.53 14.42
N CYS A 67 5.31 -1.76 13.37
CA CYS A 67 6.18 -0.59 13.41
C CYS A 67 5.50 0.67 13.95
N ARG A 68 4.21 0.60 14.32
CA ARG A 68 3.40 1.74 14.78
C ARG A 68 3.49 2.94 13.83
N TYR A 69 3.53 2.67 12.53
CA TYR A 69 3.65 3.71 11.52
C TYR A 69 2.35 4.53 11.44
N ASN A 70 2.46 5.84 11.60
CA ASN A 70 1.30 6.74 11.67
C ASN A 70 0.92 7.38 10.32
N GLY A 71 1.78 7.27 9.29
CA GLY A 71 1.53 7.83 7.96
C GLY A 71 0.50 7.05 7.13
N SER A 72 0.40 7.39 5.84
CA SER A 72 -0.50 6.73 4.90
C SER A 72 0.03 5.34 4.52
N LEU A 73 -0.87 4.40 4.24
CA LEU A 73 -0.45 3.09 3.75
C LEU A 73 0.27 3.21 2.39
N TYR A 74 -0.11 4.16 1.55
CA TYR A 74 0.57 4.42 0.27
C TYR A 74 2.05 4.77 0.49
N ASP A 75 2.33 5.75 1.35
CA ASP A 75 3.70 6.18 1.64
C ASP A 75 4.52 5.03 2.24
N PHE A 76 3.91 4.24 3.13
CA PHE A 76 4.55 3.06 3.69
C PHE A 76 4.98 2.06 2.60
N LEU A 77 4.11 1.80 1.63
CA LEU A 77 4.35 0.86 0.54
C LEU A 77 5.39 1.40 -0.47
N CYS A 78 5.38 2.70 -0.76
CA CYS A 78 6.35 3.35 -1.64
C CYS A 78 7.74 3.44 -1.01
N ASN A 79 7.84 3.80 0.27
CA ASN A 79 9.13 3.95 0.98
C ASN A 79 9.90 2.64 1.16
N THR A 80 9.29 1.49 0.86
CA THR A 80 9.98 0.19 0.96
C THR A 80 10.81 -0.16 -0.28
N GLN A 81 10.75 0.65 -1.35
CA GLN A 81 11.49 0.36 -2.59
C GLN A 81 12.97 0.77 -2.53
N ASP A 82 13.36 1.56 -1.53
CA ASP A 82 14.76 1.97 -1.35
C ASP A 82 15.36 1.28 -0.13
N SER A 83 16.12 0.22 -0.40
CA SER A 83 17.21 -0.30 0.44
C SER A 83 16.82 -0.99 1.77
N THR A 84 17.09 -2.30 1.83
CA THR A 84 17.42 -3.05 3.06
C THR A 84 16.44 -2.95 4.24
N GLY A 85 15.47 -3.88 4.31
CA GLY A 85 15.16 -4.69 5.50
C GLY A 85 14.92 -4.04 6.87
N THR A 86 14.83 -2.73 6.98
CA THR A 86 14.78 -2.03 8.27
C THR A 86 13.88 -0.83 8.10
N ILE A 87 12.69 -0.95 8.66
CA ILE A 87 11.90 0.21 9.03
C ILE A 87 12.82 1.02 9.96
N PRO A 88 13.07 2.33 9.73
CA PRO A 88 13.82 3.10 10.70
C PRO A 88 13.06 3.01 12.02
N ALA A 89 13.71 2.35 12.99
CA ALA A 89 13.19 2.24 14.34
C ALA A 89 12.78 3.65 14.76
N ASN A 90 11.52 3.76 15.16
CA ASN A 90 10.95 4.90 15.84
C ASN A 90 12.05 5.58 16.67
N ARG A 91 12.37 6.85 16.37
CA ARG A 91 13.16 7.69 17.27
C ARG A 91 12.30 7.88 18.52
N GLY A 92 12.32 6.86 19.38
CA GLY A 92 11.98 7.00 20.77
C GLY A 92 12.88 8.12 21.28
N THR A 93 12.26 9.22 21.66
CA THR A 93 12.81 10.17 22.60
C THR A 93 13.42 9.38 23.74
N ASP A 94 14.75 9.39 23.85
CA ASP A 94 15.48 8.88 25.00
C ASP A 94 14.87 9.48 26.28
N PRO A 95 14.63 8.68 27.33
CA PRO A 95 14.28 9.23 28.63
C PRO A 95 15.44 10.10 29.15
N PRO A 96 15.16 11.18 29.90
CA PRO A 96 16.20 12.10 30.35
C PRO A 96 17.22 11.36 31.22
N GLU A 97 18.49 11.51 30.86
CA GLU A 97 19.64 11.09 31.66
C GLU A 97 19.50 11.72 33.06
N SER A 98 19.27 10.89 34.07
CA SER A 98 19.41 11.32 35.46
C SER A 98 20.89 11.22 35.82
N ALA A 99 21.52 12.38 36.00
CA ALA A 99 22.80 12.54 36.68
C ALA A 99 22.66 13.66 37.72
#